data_AF-A0A2I0JNW4-F1
#
_entry.id   AF-A0A2I0JNW4-F1
#
_cell.length_a   1.000
_cell.length_b   1.000
_cell.length_c   1.000
_cell.angle_alpha   90.00
_cell.angle_beta   90.00
_cell.angle_gamma   90.00
#
_symmetry.space_group_name_H-M   'P 1'
#
loop_
_entity.id
_entity.type
_entity.pdbx_description
1 polymer ?
#
loop_
_entity_poly.entity_id
_entity_poly.type
_entity_poly.pdbx_seq_one_letter_code
_entity_poly.pdbx_strand_id
1 'polypeptide(L)'
;MAVRPMPVTYYSLCIWLLLVSSWSTAAVDGGIPTTLEGPFKPVTVPLDKRFRGQAVDLPESDRRVQRTVSGFEPEQISVSLSSKYDSVWISWITGMCIRAPCPIDYFHVESEKFYRSEN
;
A
#
# COMPACT_ATOMS: atom_id res chain seq x y z
N MET A 1 45.29 47.93 32.02
CA MET A 1 44.29 46.87 32.26
C MET A 1 45.04 45.55 32.29
N ALA A 2 45.26 44.95 33.47
CA ALA A 2 46.04 43.72 33.60
C ALA A 2 45.13 42.51 33.43
N VAL A 3 45.40 41.70 32.40
CA VAL A 3 44.70 40.44 32.15
C VAL A 3 45.19 39.45 33.22
N ARG A 4 44.31 39.05 34.13
CA ARG A 4 44.65 38.07 35.17
C ARG A 4 44.79 36.68 34.52
N PRO A 5 45.86 35.92 34.81
CA PRO A 5 46.04 34.59 34.25
C PRO A 5 44.94 33.67 34.79
N MET A 6 44.22 33.02 33.87
CA MET A 6 43.17 32.06 34.20
C MET A 6 43.79 30.76 34.71
N PRO A 7 43.17 30.07 35.69
CA PRO A 7 43.70 28.83 36.24
C PRO A 7 43.70 27.71 35.18
N VAL A 8 44.68 26.81 35.24
CA VAL A 8 44.85 25.67 34.29
C VAL A 8 43.58 24.80 34.19
N THR A 9 42.81 24.73 35.27
CA THR A 9 41.52 24.04 35.34
C THR A 9 40.46 24.63 34.40
N TYR A 10 40.53 25.94 34.13
CA TYR A 10 39.63 26.62 33.19
C TYR A 10 39.85 26.13 31.75
N TYR A 11 41.10 26.02 31.32
CA TYR A 11 41.44 25.52 29.98
C TYR A 11 41.05 24.04 29.81
N SER A 12 41.24 23.22 30.85
CA SER A 12 40.84 21.81 30.84
C SER A 12 39.31 21.65 30.73
N LEU A 13 38.54 22.46 31.46
CA LEU A 13 37.08 22.48 31.36
C LEU A 13 36.62 22.92 29.97
N CYS A 14 37.22 23.97 29.39
CA CYS A 14 36.90 24.42 28.04
C CYS A 14 37.18 23.34 26.99
N ILE A 15 38.31 22.63 27.07
CA ILE A 15 38.64 21.54 26.15
C ILE A 15 37.61 20.40 26.29
N TRP A 16 37.22 20.05 27.52
CA TRP A 16 36.22 19.00 27.75
C TRP A 16 34.85 19.38 27.19
N LEU A 17 34.42 20.63 27.40
CA LEU A 17 33.17 21.17 26.84
C LEU A 17 33.19 21.19 25.30
N LEU A 18 34.32 21.55 24.69
CA LEU A 18 34.49 21.52 23.24
C LEU A 18 34.40 20.09 22.69
N LEU A 19 35.06 19.12 23.33
CA LEU A 19 35.03 17.71 22.93
C LEU A 19 33.62 17.10 23.05
N VAL A 20 32.89 17.41 24.13
CA VAL A 20 31.50 16.96 24.31
C VAL A 20 30.59 17.59 23.26
N SER A 21 30.77 18.88 22.95
CA SER A 21 29.97 19.56 21.92
C SER A 21 30.19 19.01 20.50
N SER A 22 31.42 18.60 20.17
CA SER A 22 31.75 17.98 18.88
C SER A 22 31.15 16.58 18.73
N TRP A 23 30.90 15.87 19.83
CA TRP A 23 30.30 14.53 19.79
C TRP A 23 28.79 14.58 19.50
N SER A 24 28.11 15.65 19.92
CA SER A 24 26.67 15.82 19.73
C SER A 24 26.27 16.24 18.31
N THR A 25 27.20 16.70 17.47
CA THR A 25 26.93 17.13 16.08
C THR A 25 27.16 16.04 15.04
N ALA A 26 27.23 14.76 15.44
CA ALA A 26 27.17 13.66 14.50
C ALA A 26 25.78 13.68 13.83
N ALA A 27 25.71 14.35 12.67
CA ALA A 27 24.51 14.53 11.89
C ALA A 27 23.89 13.16 11.57
N VAL A 28 22.70 12.91 12.09
CA VAL A 28 21.87 11.80 11.62
C VAL A 28 21.30 12.27 10.29
N ASP A 29 21.89 11.82 9.19
CA ASP A 29 21.37 12.05 7.85
C ASP A 29 20.06 11.25 7.70
N GLY A 30 18.95 11.94 7.99
CA GLY A 30 17.59 11.40 8.03
C GLY A 30 16.76 11.71 6.78
N GLY A 31 17.41 11.86 5.62
CA GLY A 31 16.70 12.07 4.35
C GLY A 31 15.78 10.89 4.01
N ILE A 32 14.58 11.17 3.50
CA ILE A 32 13.70 10.13 2.93
C ILE A 32 14.39 9.64 1.65
N PRO A 33 14.74 8.34 1.55
CA PRO A 33 15.41 7.82 0.38
C PRO A 33 14.51 7.99 -0.85
N THR A 34 15.05 8.54 -1.95
CA THR A 34 14.33 8.68 -3.21
C THR A 34 15.03 7.89 -4.32
N THR A 35 14.36 7.69 -5.44
CA THR A 35 14.99 7.04 -6.60
C THR A 35 15.92 7.97 -7.37
N LEU A 36 16.03 9.25 -6.98
CA LEU A 36 16.88 10.24 -7.64
C LEU A 36 18.36 9.93 -7.44
N GLU A 37 18.73 9.39 -6.27
CA GLU A 37 20.11 9.08 -5.88
C GLU A 37 20.63 7.76 -6.50
N GLY A 38 19.81 7.09 -7.30
CA GLY A 38 20.16 5.83 -7.96
C GLY A 38 19.66 4.59 -7.20
N PRO A 39 20.18 3.39 -7.53
CA PRO A 39 19.67 2.15 -6.99
C PRO A 39 19.97 2.01 -5.49
N PHE A 40 18.96 1.58 -4.73
CA PHE A 40 19.15 1.25 -3.33
C PHE A 40 20.03 0.02 -3.17
N LYS A 41 20.79 -0.01 -2.07
CA LYS A 41 21.51 -1.21 -1.64
C LYS A 41 20.48 -2.34 -1.44
N PRO A 42 20.68 -3.54 -2.01
CA PRO A 42 19.76 -4.66 -1.83
C PRO A 42 19.58 -5.01 -0.36
N VAL A 43 18.32 -5.18 0.05
CA VAL A 43 17.95 -5.61 1.40
C VAL A 43 17.08 -6.86 1.28
N THR A 44 17.48 -7.94 1.95
CA THR A 44 16.67 -9.17 2.05
C THR A 44 16.04 -9.23 3.44
N VAL A 45 14.71 -9.25 3.48
CA VAL A 45 13.97 -9.46 4.73
C VAL A 45 14.06 -10.94 5.11
N PRO A 46 14.47 -11.29 6.35
CA PRO A 46 14.54 -12.69 6.77
C PRO A 46 13.16 -13.33 6.79
N LEU A 47 13.09 -14.63 6.49
CA LEU A 47 11.85 -15.39 6.55
C LEU A 47 11.28 -15.38 7.98
N ASP A 48 9.99 -15.07 8.10
CA ASP A 48 9.30 -15.14 9.39
C ASP A 48 9.31 -16.58 9.92
N LYS A 49 9.84 -16.78 11.12
CA LYS A 49 9.88 -18.09 11.79
C LYS A 49 8.50 -18.65 12.11
N ARG A 50 7.46 -17.80 12.10
CA ARG A 50 6.05 -18.18 12.26
C ARG A 50 5.36 -18.51 10.94
N PHE A 51 6.09 -18.48 9.82
CA PHE A 51 5.52 -18.78 8.50
C PHE A 51 4.82 -20.14 8.52
N ARG A 52 3.50 -20.12 8.43
CA ARG A 52 2.64 -21.29 8.62
C ARG A 52 2.54 -22.18 7.37
N GLY A 53 3.34 -21.91 6.34
CA GLY A 53 3.33 -22.66 5.09
C GLY A 53 2.22 -22.20 4.14
N GLN A 54 1.40 -23.15 3.68
CA GLN A 54 0.47 -22.98 2.57
C GLN A 54 -0.78 -22.20 2.96
N ALA A 55 -1.21 -21.26 2.09
CA ALA A 55 -2.51 -20.61 2.21
C ALA A 55 -3.64 -21.62 1.98
N VAL A 56 -4.70 -21.53 2.79
CA VAL A 56 -5.90 -22.35 2.63
C VAL A 56 -6.95 -21.51 1.91
N ASP A 57 -7.51 -22.02 0.83
CA ASP A 57 -8.56 -21.35 0.07
C ASP A 57 -9.81 -21.13 0.93
N LEU A 58 -10.55 -20.06 0.62
CA LEU A 58 -11.83 -19.81 1.28
C LEU A 58 -12.81 -20.93 0.92
N PRO A 59 -13.50 -21.51 1.92
CA PRO A 59 -14.49 -22.55 1.64
C PRO A 59 -15.70 -21.94 0.93
N GLU A 60 -16.41 -22.73 0.15
CA GLU A 60 -17.67 -22.32 -0.51
C GLU A 60 -18.76 -21.87 0.49
N SER A 61 -18.65 -22.32 1.74
CA SER A 61 -19.53 -21.89 2.84
C SER A 61 -19.22 -20.48 3.37
N ASP A 62 -18.13 -19.84 2.93
CA ASP A 62 -17.81 -18.47 3.31
C ASP A 62 -18.85 -17.51 2.71
N ARG A 63 -19.43 -16.65 3.54
CA ARG A 63 -20.47 -15.70 3.13
C ARG A 63 -20.02 -14.73 2.03
N ARG A 64 -18.72 -14.52 1.86
CA ARG A 64 -18.15 -13.64 0.83
C ARG A 64 -18.14 -14.24 -0.56
N VAL A 65 -18.13 -15.57 -0.66
CA VAL A 65 -18.17 -16.29 -1.94
C VAL A 65 -19.57 -16.78 -2.30
N GLN A 66 -20.49 -16.76 -1.32
CA GLN A 66 -21.90 -17.05 -1.55
C GLN A 66 -22.59 -15.92 -2.32
N ARG A 67 -23.52 -16.31 -3.18
CA ARG A 67 -24.39 -15.39 -3.90
C ARG A 67 -25.27 -14.61 -2.93
N THR A 68 -25.31 -13.29 -3.11
CA THR A 68 -26.10 -12.36 -2.28
C THR A 68 -27.31 -11.78 -2.98
N VAL A 69 -27.47 -12.03 -4.29
CA VAL A 69 -28.52 -11.43 -5.14
C VAL A 69 -29.54 -12.45 -5.63
N SER A 70 -30.74 -11.99 -5.97
CA SER A 70 -31.85 -12.84 -6.42
C SER A 70 -32.11 -12.69 -7.94
N GLY A 71 -32.60 -13.75 -8.59
CA GLY A 71 -32.98 -13.68 -10.01
C GLY A 71 -31.83 -13.31 -10.97
N PHE A 72 -32.02 -12.25 -11.76
CA PHE A 72 -31.03 -11.74 -12.74
C PHE A 72 -30.39 -10.42 -12.29
N GLU A 73 -30.46 -10.11 -10.99
CA GLU A 73 -29.73 -8.98 -10.44
C GLU A 73 -28.21 -9.12 -10.67
N PRO A 74 -27.50 -8.01 -10.90
CA PRO A 74 -26.07 -8.04 -11.19
C PRO A 74 -25.27 -8.47 -9.96
N GLU A 75 -24.35 -9.39 -10.16
CA GLU A 75 -23.34 -9.83 -9.20
C GLU A 75 -21.93 -9.68 -9.79
N GLN A 76 -20.92 -9.71 -8.93
CA GLN A 76 -19.50 -9.64 -9.34
C GLN A 76 -19.20 -8.42 -10.24
N ILE A 77 -19.66 -7.25 -9.82
CA ILE A 77 -19.47 -6.00 -10.55
C ILE A 77 -17.97 -5.63 -10.51
N SER A 78 -17.39 -5.39 -11.68
CA SER A 78 -16.01 -4.99 -11.85
C SER A 78 -15.91 -3.71 -12.67
N VAL A 79 -14.95 -2.85 -12.30
CA VAL A 79 -14.63 -1.61 -13.00
C VAL A 79 -13.17 -1.65 -13.42
N SER A 80 -12.92 -1.43 -14.71
CA SER A 80 -11.59 -1.44 -15.29
C SER A 80 -11.30 -0.14 -16.02
N LEU A 81 -10.06 0.32 -15.96
CA LEU A 81 -9.62 1.48 -16.73
C LEU A 81 -9.71 1.21 -18.23
N SER A 82 -10.06 2.25 -18.98
CA SER A 82 -9.95 2.23 -20.44
C SER A 82 -8.55 2.69 -20.87
N SER A 83 -8.34 2.79 -22.19
CA SER A 83 -7.12 3.36 -22.77
C SER A 83 -6.95 4.85 -22.49
N LYS A 84 -8.04 5.55 -22.16
CA LYS A 84 -8.06 6.97 -21.79
C LYS A 84 -8.72 7.16 -20.43
N TYR A 85 -8.31 8.21 -19.72
CA TYR A 85 -8.77 8.50 -18.36
C TYR A 85 -10.24 8.91 -18.27
N ASP A 86 -10.83 9.36 -19.39
CA ASP A 86 -12.21 9.81 -19.51
C ASP A 86 -13.21 8.67 -19.72
N SER A 87 -12.74 7.41 -19.73
CA SER A 87 -13.57 6.24 -19.96
C SER A 87 -13.17 5.07 -19.06
N VAL A 88 -14.17 4.24 -18.74
CA VAL A 88 -14.01 3.02 -17.95
C VAL A 88 -14.88 1.92 -18.52
N TRP A 89 -14.49 0.68 -18.27
CA TRP A 89 -15.31 -0.49 -18.49
C TRP A 89 -16.00 -0.87 -17.20
N ILE A 90 -17.30 -1.17 -17.28
CA ILE A 90 -18.04 -1.78 -16.18
C ILE A 90 -18.63 -3.08 -16.69
N SER A 91 -18.37 -4.16 -15.97
CA SER A 91 -18.87 -5.51 -16.25
C SER A 91 -19.49 -6.13 -15.00
N TRP A 92 -20.40 -7.07 -15.19
CA TRP A 92 -21.07 -7.83 -14.13
C TRP A 92 -21.57 -9.16 -14.71
N ILE A 93 -22.00 -10.06 -13.84
CA ILE A 93 -22.65 -11.33 -14.20
C ILE A 93 -24.10 -11.28 -13.73
N THR A 94 -25.01 -11.91 -14.46
CA THR A 94 -26.42 -12.09 -14.07
C THR A 94 -26.80 -13.55 -14.16
N GLY A 95 -27.70 -14.01 -13.28
CA GLY A 95 -28.17 -15.40 -13.27
C GLY A 95 -27.18 -16.38 -12.63
N MET A 96 -27.63 -17.60 -12.30
CA MET A 96 -26.81 -18.63 -11.65
C MET A 96 -26.63 -19.82 -12.59
N CYS A 97 -25.38 -20.24 -12.82
CA CYS A 97 -25.08 -21.40 -13.63
C CYS A 97 -25.10 -22.66 -12.74
N ILE A 98 -26.22 -23.39 -12.77
CA ILE A 98 -26.43 -24.58 -11.92
C ILE A 98 -25.94 -25.86 -12.61
N ARG A 99 -25.96 -25.93 -13.95
CA ARG A 99 -25.52 -27.11 -14.74
C ARG A 99 -25.19 -26.73 -16.19
N ALA A 100 -24.08 -27.26 -16.70
CA ALA A 100 -23.65 -27.03 -18.09
C ALA A 100 -24.37 -27.95 -19.10
N PRO A 101 -24.58 -27.50 -20.36
CA PRO A 101 -24.24 -26.17 -20.87
C PRO A 101 -25.26 -25.14 -20.36
N CYS A 102 -24.79 -24.01 -19.84
CA CYS A 102 -25.66 -22.94 -19.36
C CYS A 102 -26.27 -22.23 -20.57
N PRO A 103 -27.54 -22.46 -20.92
CA PRO A 103 -28.18 -21.81 -22.05
C PRO A 103 -28.70 -20.47 -21.52
N ILE A 104 -27.78 -19.54 -21.29
CA ILE A 104 -28.16 -18.14 -21.17
C ILE A 104 -28.09 -17.58 -22.58
N ASP A 105 -29.26 -17.33 -23.17
CA ASP A 105 -29.35 -16.50 -24.37
C ASP A 105 -28.99 -15.06 -23.97
N TYR A 106 -27.74 -14.67 -24.24
CA TYR A 106 -27.20 -13.34 -23.93
C TYR A 106 -27.99 -12.21 -24.62
N PHE A 107 -28.83 -12.51 -25.61
CA PHE A 107 -29.58 -11.48 -26.37
C PHE A 107 -30.79 -10.89 -25.65
N HIS A 108 -31.20 -11.43 -24.48
CA HIS A 108 -32.42 -10.96 -23.80
C HIS A 108 -32.18 -10.21 -22.48
N VAL A 109 -30.94 -10.03 -22.04
CA VAL A 109 -30.60 -9.21 -20.87
C VAL A 109 -30.01 -7.88 -21.35
N GLU A 110 -30.75 -6.80 -21.15
CA GLU A 110 -30.32 -5.47 -21.55
C GLU A 110 -29.12 -4.99 -20.71
N SER A 111 -28.16 -4.37 -21.38
CA SER A 111 -26.98 -3.77 -20.75
C SER A 111 -27.18 -2.27 -20.59
N GLU A 112 -28.03 -1.89 -19.64
CA GLU A 112 -28.27 -0.48 -19.33
C GLU A 112 -27.29 0.04 -18.26
N LYS A 113 -26.79 1.26 -18.45
CA LYS A 113 -25.89 1.94 -17.51
C LYS A 113 -26.41 3.34 -17.26
N PHE A 114 -26.78 3.62 -16.01
CA PHE A 114 -27.16 4.96 -15.57
C PHE A 114 -26.05 5.54 -14.69
N TYR A 115 -25.38 6.59 -15.18
CA TYR A 115 -24.42 7.36 -14.37
C TYR A 115 -24.98 8.76 -14.14
N ARG A 116 -24.80 9.26 -12.92
CA ARG A 116 -25.16 10.62 -12.54
C ARG A 116 -23.91 11.32 -12.01
N SER A 117 -23.61 12.50 -12.56
CA SER A 117 -22.77 13.47 -11.88
C SER A 117 -23.66 14.19 -10.88
N GLU A 118 -23.54 13.87 -9.59
CA GLU A 118 -24.07 14.72 -8.53
C GLU A 118 -23.02 15.81 -8.26
N ASN A 119 -23.39 17.05 -8.61
CA ASN A 119 -22.60 18.25 -8.38
C ASN A 119 -23.30 19.13 -7.35
#